data_AF-A0A060CJU3-F1
#
_entry.id   AF-A0A060CJU3-F1
#
_cell.length_a   1.000
_cell.length_b   1.000
_cell.length_c   1.000
_cell.angle_alpha   90.00
_cell.angle_beta   90.00
_cell.angle_gamma   90.00
#
_symmetry.space_group_name_H-M   'P 1'
#
loop_
_entity.id
_entity.type
_entity.pdbx_description
1 polymer ?
#
loop_
_entity_poly.entity_id
_entity_poly.type
_entity_poly.pdbx_seq_one_letter_code
_entity_poly.pdbx_strand_id
1 'polypeptide(L)'
;SGRVVPTLNELIAEGEIPPLVVVMPGGGNNWWANGNDEPMQTAFFEDLIPHVEATYDVITERAGRMIAGLSAGGFGTTNYVLQYPDMFVAAAAMSPAVYVPTPPRPFLRLEVEGLPDRRRLRPGGLGKRSTGRASSTATSRRRPWCRSYINSGDHDTFD
;
A
#
# COMPACT_ATOMS: atom_id res chain seq x y z
N SER A 1 0.99 3.00 12.12
CA SER A 1 1.03 4.34 11.51
C SER A 1 2.37 4.57 10.82
N GLY A 2 2.46 4.29 9.53
CA GLY A 2 3.58 4.72 8.70
C GLY A 2 3.55 6.22 8.42
N ARG A 3 4.70 6.90 8.50
CA ARG A 3 4.86 8.34 8.18
C ARG A 3 5.10 8.60 6.68
N VAL A 4 4.44 7.84 5.80
CA VAL A 4 4.75 7.80 4.36
C VAL A 4 4.67 9.19 3.71
N VAL A 5 3.58 9.92 3.91
CA VAL A 5 3.37 11.24 3.29
C VAL A 5 4.43 12.27 3.70
N PRO A 6 4.66 12.56 5.00
CA PRO A 6 5.68 13.55 5.38
C PRO A 6 7.09 13.12 4.97
N THR A 7 7.45 11.84 5.10
CA THR A 7 8.77 11.34 4.70
C THR A 7 9.01 11.50 3.20
N LEU A 8 8.03 11.17 2.35
CA LEU A 8 8.18 11.36 0.90
C LEU A 8 8.26 12.84 0.52
N ASN A 9 7.48 13.71 1.17
CA ASN A 9 7.53 15.14 0.92
C ASN A 9 8.91 15.73 1.27
N GLU A 10 9.50 15.32 2.39
CA GLU A 10 10.85 15.73 2.80
C GLU A 10 11.89 15.29 1.76
N LEU A 11 11.88 14.00 1.38
CA LEU A 11 12.82 13.47 0.37
C LEU A 11 12.68 14.13 -1.01
N ILE A 12 11.45 14.47 -1.42
CA ILE A 12 11.21 15.20 -2.67
C ILE A 12 11.73 16.64 -2.56
N ALA A 13 11.51 17.30 -1.43
CA ALA A 13 11.95 18.69 -1.21
C ALA A 13 13.48 18.80 -1.16
N GLU A 14 14.16 17.79 -0.62
CA GLU A 14 15.62 17.69 -0.56
C GLU A 14 16.24 17.25 -1.91
N GLY A 15 15.43 16.74 -2.83
CA GLY A 15 15.87 16.28 -4.15
C GLY A 15 16.48 14.87 -4.16
N GLU A 16 16.36 14.14 -3.05
CA GLU A 16 16.83 12.75 -2.90
C GLU A 16 16.00 11.78 -3.76
N ILE A 17 14.72 12.08 -3.96
CA ILE A 17 13.83 11.32 -4.87
C ILE A 17 13.07 12.25 -5.81
N PRO A 18 12.76 11.81 -7.04
CA PRO A 18 11.91 12.59 -7.95
C PRO A 18 10.45 12.61 -7.46
N PRO A 19 9.65 13.62 -7.87
CA PRO A 19 8.21 13.59 -7.65
C PRO A 19 7.56 12.30 -8.19
N LEU A 20 6.67 11.73 -7.40
CA LEU A 20 6.05 10.43 -7.66
C LEU A 20 4.59 10.39 -7.22
N VAL A 21 3.81 9.49 -7.83
CA VAL A 21 2.44 9.15 -7.40
C VAL A 21 2.52 7.91 -6.54
N VAL A 22 2.00 7.99 -5.31
CA VAL A 22 1.90 6.85 -4.38
C VAL A 22 0.46 6.39 -4.25
N VAL A 23 0.21 5.12 -4.54
CA VAL A 23 -1.11 4.50 -4.43
C VAL A 23 -1.07 3.42 -3.35
N MET A 24 -1.92 3.56 -2.33
CA MET A 24 -1.99 2.65 -1.19
C MET A 24 -3.39 2.02 -1.13
N PRO A 25 -3.70 1.04 -1.99
CA PRO A 25 -4.98 0.34 -1.95
C PRO A 25 -5.18 -0.34 -0.59
N GLY A 26 -6.37 -0.20 -0.02
CA GLY A 26 -6.76 -1.02 1.12
C GLY A 26 -7.02 -2.45 0.67
N GLY A 27 -6.33 -3.42 1.28
CA GLY A 27 -6.58 -4.84 1.07
C GLY A 27 -7.13 -5.45 2.36
N GLY A 28 -8.24 -6.17 2.28
CA GLY A 28 -8.68 -7.04 3.37
C GLY A 28 -7.70 -8.20 3.59
N ASN A 29 -8.14 -9.25 4.28
CA ASN A 29 -7.31 -10.42 4.57
C ASN A 29 -7.20 -11.40 3.36
N ASN A 30 -6.90 -10.87 2.16
CA ASN A 30 -6.85 -11.62 0.91
C ASN A 30 -5.43 -11.94 0.42
N TRP A 31 -4.41 -11.54 1.19
CA TRP A 31 -3.00 -11.87 0.92
C TRP A 31 -2.50 -11.40 -0.45
N TRP A 32 -3.19 -10.45 -1.08
CA TRP A 32 -2.85 -9.98 -2.43
C TRP A 32 -2.73 -11.12 -3.44
N ALA A 33 -3.62 -12.11 -3.28
CA ALA A 33 -3.74 -13.27 -4.15
C ALA A 33 -5.19 -13.44 -4.57
N ASN A 34 -5.43 -14.17 -5.65
CA ASN A 34 -6.79 -14.58 -6.00
C ASN A 34 -7.30 -15.59 -4.97
N GLY A 35 -8.28 -15.18 -4.16
CA GLY A 35 -9.08 -16.07 -3.32
C GLY A 35 -10.31 -16.59 -4.06
N ASN A 36 -11.08 -17.48 -3.41
CA ASN A 36 -12.32 -18.00 -3.99
C ASN A 36 -13.39 -16.91 -4.17
N ASP A 37 -13.49 -15.98 -3.22
CA ASP A 37 -14.52 -14.94 -3.20
C ASP A 37 -13.98 -13.55 -3.60
N GLU A 38 -12.65 -13.36 -3.54
CA GLU A 38 -11.99 -12.08 -3.82
C GLU A 38 -10.81 -12.28 -4.78
N PRO A 39 -10.95 -11.97 -6.09
CA PRO A 39 -9.87 -12.08 -7.06
C PRO A 39 -8.90 -10.88 -6.96
N MET A 40 -8.29 -10.66 -5.79
CA MET A 40 -7.50 -9.45 -5.51
C MET A 40 -6.32 -9.26 -6.45
N GLN A 41 -5.66 -10.35 -6.86
CA GLN A 41 -4.57 -10.25 -7.85
C GLN A 41 -5.10 -9.78 -9.20
N THR A 42 -6.22 -10.34 -9.65
CA THR A 42 -6.86 -9.92 -10.90
C THR A 42 -7.26 -8.45 -10.83
N ALA A 43 -7.94 -8.03 -9.76
CA ALA A 43 -8.34 -6.64 -9.56
C ALA A 43 -7.14 -5.67 -9.52
N PHE A 44 -6.01 -6.10 -8.95
CA PHE A 44 -4.80 -5.29 -8.94
C PHE A 44 -4.28 -4.99 -10.35
N PHE A 45 -4.19 -6.00 -11.21
CA PHE A 45 -3.63 -5.85 -12.55
C PHE A 45 -4.63 -5.31 -13.57
N GLU A 46 -5.89 -5.73 -13.49
CA GLU A 46 -6.91 -5.43 -14.49
C GLU A 46 -7.73 -4.18 -14.15
N ASP A 47 -7.86 -3.82 -12.87
CA ASP A 47 -8.65 -2.65 -12.45
C ASP A 47 -7.76 -1.52 -11.92
N LEU A 48 -6.93 -1.79 -10.91
CA LEU A 48 -6.21 -0.74 -10.20
C LEU A 48 -5.16 -0.06 -11.07
N ILE A 49 -4.28 -0.84 -11.72
CA ILE A 49 -3.23 -0.29 -12.58
C ILE A 49 -3.84 0.57 -13.72
N PRO A 50 -4.80 0.05 -14.52
CA PRO A 50 -5.43 0.85 -15.57
C PRO A 50 -6.15 2.09 -15.04
N HIS A 51 -6.80 2.01 -13.88
CA HIS A 51 -7.45 3.16 -13.27
C HIS A 51 -6.46 4.27 -12.89
N VAL A 52 -5.31 3.90 -12.30
CA VAL A 52 -4.26 4.86 -11.93
C VAL A 52 -3.69 5.53 -13.18
N GLU A 53 -3.43 4.75 -14.23
CA GLU A 53 -2.86 5.25 -15.49
C GLU A 53 -3.82 6.15 -16.28
N ALA A 54 -5.13 5.90 -16.16
CA ALA A 54 -6.14 6.76 -16.75
C ALA A 54 -6.38 8.05 -15.94
N THR A 55 -6.15 8.01 -14.63
CA THR A 55 -6.51 9.12 -13.70
C THR A 55 -5.35 10.09 -13.48
N TYR A 56 -4.11 9.60 -13.46
CA TYR A 56 -2.93 10.38 -13.12
C TYR A 56 -1.91 10.39 -14.26
N ASP A 57 -1.15 11.49 -14.36
CA ASP A 57 -0.04 11.61 -15.32
C ASP A 57 1.17 10.80 -14.83
N VAL A 58 1.19 9.51 -15.18
CA VAL A 58 2.23 8.55 -14.79
C VAL A 58 2.85 7.87 -16.01
N ILE A 59 4.08 7.38 -15.86
CA ILE A 59 4.76 6.55 -16.85
C ILE A 59 4.13 5.15 -16.87
N THR A 60 3.64 4.71 -18.03
CA THR A 60 2.94 3.43 -18.22
C THR A 60 3.88 2.31 -18.73
N GLU A 61 5.17 2.56 -18.88
CA GLU A 61 6.16 1.50 -19.13
C GLU A 61 6.70 0.93 -17.81
N ARG A 62 7.34 -0.25 -17.88
CA ARG A 62 8.01 -0.91 -16.74
C ARG A 62 8.87 0.06 -15.93
N ALA A 63 9.64 0.91 -16.62
CA ALA A 63 10.54 1.92 -16.02
C ALA A 63 9.81 2.91 -15.10
N GLY A 64 8.50 3.05 -15.27
CA GLY A 64 7.60 3.92 -14.53
C GLY A 64 6.98 3.34 -13.28
N ARG A 65 7.03 2.01 -13.08
CA ARG A 65 6.27 1.32 -12.04
C ARG A 65 7.17 0.65 -11.01
N MET A 66 6.94 0.96 -9.75
CA MET A 66 7.54 0.28 -8.60
C MET A 66 6.45 -0.30 -7.70
N ILE A 67 6.75 -1.43 -7.05
CA ILE A 67 5.84 -2.08 -6.11
C ILE A 67 6.53 -2.35 -4.77
N ALA A 68 5.80 -2.20 -3.67
CA ALA A 68 6.28 -2.61 -2.36
C ALA A 68 5.15 -3.08 -1.46
N GLY A 69 5.48 -3.84 -0.43
CA GLY A 69 4.48 -4.28 0.53
C GLY A 69 5.11 -4.85 1.80
N LEU A 70 4.38 -4.73 2.90
CA LEU A 70 4.76 -5.19 4.23
C LEU A 70 3.99 -6.48 4.58
N SER A 71 4.64 -7.47 5.20
CA SER A 71 3.98 -8.68 5.72
C SER A 71 3.23 -9.45 4.62
N ALA A 72 1.90 -9.52 4.68
CA ALA A 72 1.06 -10.08 3.62
C ALA A 72 1.22 -9.33 2.28
N GLY A 73 1.43 -8.01 2.31
CA GLY A 73 1.79 -7.23 1.13
C GLY A 73 3.18 -7.55 0.59
N GLY A 74 4.11 -7.97 1.45
CA GLY A 74 5.43 -8.45 1.04
C GLY A 74 5.35 -9.80 0.32
N PHE A 75 4.43 -10.67 0.75
CA PHE A 75 4.09 -11.89 0.02
C PHE A 75 3.50 -11.57 -1.36
N GLY A 76 2.52 -10.66 -1.44
CA GLY A 76 1.94 -10.19 -2.71
C GLY A 76 2.98 -9.62 -3.66
N THR A 77 3.80 -8.68 -3.15
CA THR A 77 4.90 -8.06 -3.90
C THR A 77 5.84 -9.10 -4.50
N THR A 78 6.27 -10.08 -3.69
CA THR A 78 7.17 -11.14 -4.14
C THR A 78 6.53 -11.98 -5.25
N ASN A 79 5.27 -12.39 -5.07
CA ASN A 79 4.55 -13.17 -6.07
C ASN A 79 4.34 -12.41 -7.38
N TYR A 80 3.95 -11.13 -7.31
CA TYR A 80 3.67 -10.33 -8.49
C TYR A 80 4.91 -10.11 -9.35
N VAL A 81 6.07 -9.81 -8.75
CA VAL A 81 7.28 -9.58 -9.54
C VAL A 81 7.89 -10.85 -10.11
N LEU A 82 7.63 -12.00 -9.49
CA LEU A 82 8.03 -13.30 -10.04
C LEU A 82 7.10 -13.78 -11.16
N GLN A 83 5.80 -13.51 -11.05
CA GLN A 83 4.81 -13.87 -12.08
C GLN A 83 4.80 -12.90 -13.26
N TYR A 84 5.08 -11.61 -13.01
CA TYR A 84 5.04 -10.52 -13.99
C TYR A 84 6.35 -9.71 -13.98
N PRO A 85 7.50 -10.31 -14.36
CA PRO A 85 8.82 -9.67 -14.27
C PRO A 85 8.95 -8.40 -15.12
N ASP A 86 8.12 -8.28 -16.16
CA ASP A 86 8.12 -7.13 -17.08
C ASP A 86 7.25 -5.97 -16.61
N MET A 87 6.48 -6.11 -15.52
CA MET A 87 5.56 -5.07 -15.06
C MET A 87 6.23 -3.98 -14.22
N PHE A 88 7.25 -4.33 -13.42
CA PHE A 88 7.85 -3.44 -12.43
C PHE A 88 9.36 -3.30 -12.62
N VAL A 89 9.88 -2.06 -12.57
CA VAL A 89 11.33 -1.82 -12.63
C VAL A 89 12.03 -2.16 -11.32
N ALA A 90 11.34 -1.98 -10.19
CA ALA A 90 11.86 -2.23 -8.85
C ALA A 90 10.77 -2.73 -7.91
N ALA A 91 11.18 -3.48 -6.90
CA ALA A 91 10.32 -4.09 -5.91
C ALA A 91 10.93 -4.01 -4.51
N ALA A 92 10.11 -3.76 -3.48
CA ALA A 92 10.52 -3.82 -2.08
C ALA A 92 9.56 -4.69 -1.26
N ALA A 93 9.92 -5.97 -1.07
CA ALA A 93 9.21 -6.89 -0.20
C ALA A 93 9.72 -6.74 1.25
N MET A 94 8.93 -6.11 2.10
CA MET A 94 9.29 -5.82 3.49
C MET A 94 8.68 -6.87 4.42
N SER A 95 9.53 -7.56 5.19
CA SER A 95 9.11 -8.66 6.08
C SER A 95 8.11 -9.63 5.43
N PRO A 96 8.40 -10.15 4.22
CA PRO A 96 7.41 -10.88 3.44
C PRO A 96 6.99 -12.17 4.15
N ALA A 97 5.69 -12.39 4.22
CA ALA A 97 5.08 -13.57 4.87
C ALA A 97 5.20 -14.83 3.98
N VAL A 98 6.44 -15.23 3.66
CA VAL A 98 6.81 -16.38 2.81
C VAL A 98 7.33 -17.52 3.69
N TYR A 99 6.70 -18.69 3.62
CA TYR A 99 6.98 -19.82 4.53
C TYR A 99 7.06 -21.16 3.78
N VAL A 100 7.92 -22.07 4.23
CA VAL A 100 8.02 -23.45 3.71
C VAL A 100 8.32 -24.45 4.86
N PRO A 101 7.49 -25.50 5.08
CA PRO A 101 6.08 -25.59 4.70
C PRO A 101 5.26 -24.53 5.48
N THR A 102 3.96 -24.43 5.19
CA THR A 102 2.94 -23.54 5.78
C THR A 102 3.30 -22.95 7.17
N PRO A 103 3.13 -21.62 7.42
CA PRO A 103 3.53 -21.01 8.69
C PRO A 103 2.92 -21.76 9.88
N PRO A 104 3.70 -22.00 10.96
CA PRO A 104 3.20 -22.76 12.10
C PRO A 104 2.03 -22.01 12.75
N ARG A 105 0.95 -22.73 13.08
CA ARG A 105 -0.16 -22.15 13.83
C ARG A 105 0.25 -21.97 15.30
N PRO A 106 0.04 -20.79 15.92
CA PRO A 106 -0.66 -19.60 15.43
C PRO A 106 0.26 -18.37 15.30
N PHE A 107 0.84 -18.12 14.12
CA PHE A 107 1.54 -16.84 13.85
C PHE A 107 0.61 -15.60 13.85
N LEU A 108 -0.71 -15.79 13.93
CA LEU A 108 -1.71 -14.72 14.06
C LEU A 108 -2.66 -14.98 15.25
N ARG A 109 -2.13 -15.17 16.46
CA ARG A 109 -2.86 -14.93 17.71
C ARG A 109 -1.87 -14.72 18.85
N LEU A 110 -1.41 -13.48 19.05
CA LEU A 110 -0.93 -13.09 20.37
C LEU A 110 -2.15 -12.96 21.29
N GLU A 111 -2.68 -14.07 21.77
CA GLU A 111 -3.36 -14.06 23.06
C GLU A 111 -2.26 -13.85 24.10
N VAL A 112 -2.12 -12.61 24.58
CA VAL A 112 -1.35 -12.37 25.79
C VAL A 112 -2.16 -12.97 26.94
N GLU A 113 -1.80 -14.18 27.32
CA GLU A 113 -2.26 -14.82 28.55
C GLU A 113 -1.78 -13.93 29.72
N GLY A 114 -2.68 -13.10 30.26
CA GLY A 114 -2.39 -12.26 31.43
C GLY A 114 -2.96 -10.84 31.50
N LEU A 115 -3.76 -10.36 30.53
CA LEU A 115 -4.45 -9.06 30.70
C LEU A 115 -5.76 -9.22 31.50
N PRO A 116 -5.94 -8.51 32.63
CA PRO A 116 -7.13 -8.67 33.47
C PRO A 116 -8.40 -8.12 32.80
N ASP A 117 -9.48 -8.89 32.96
CA ASP A 117 -10.91 -8.69 32.69
C ASP A 117 -11.36 -7.41 31.94
N ARG A 118 -11.98 -7.60 30.78
CA ARG A 118 -12.61 -6.61 29.88
C ARG A 118 -13.89 -5.95 30.45
N ARG A 119 -13.97 -5.69 31.75
CA ARG A 119 -15.17 -5.08 32.39
C ARG A 119 -15.00 -3.66 32.93
N ARG A 120 -13.95 -2.93 32.54
CA ARG A 120 -13.76 -1.53 32.98
C ARG A 120 -13.13 -0.59 31.95
N LEU A 121 -13.82 -0.30 30.84
CA LEU A 121 -13.68 1.00 30.18
C LEU A 121 -15.07 1.52 29.79
N ARG A 122 -15.43 2.70 30.31
CA ARG A 122 -16.73 3.36 30.16
C ARG A 122 -16.86 4.04 28.78
N PRO A 123 -18.08 4.18 28.23
CA PRO A 123 -18.32 4.89 26.98
C PRO A 123 -18.48 6.41 27.22
N GLY A 124 -17.77 7.25 26.49
CA GLY A 124 -18.02 8.70 26.48
C GLY A 124 -16.93 9.55 25.83
N GLY A 125 -17.33 10.36 24.85
CA GLY A 125 -16.53 11.45 24.26
C GLY A 125 -16.58 11.50 22.73
N LEU A 126 -17.71 11.91 22.13
CA LEU A 126 -17.82 13.18 21.38
C LEU A 126 -16.64 13.48 20.43
N GLY A 127 -16.89 13.52 19.12
CA GLY A 127 -16.79 14.82 18.43
C GLY A 127 -16.82 14.69 16.91
N LYS A 128 -17.53 15.62 16.27
CA LYS A 128 -17.89 15.67 14.85
C LYS A 128 -16.80 16.29 13.97
N ARG A 129 -16.82 15.93 12.67
CA ARG A 129 -16.44 16.69 11.45
C ARG A 129 -14.97 17.10 11.24
N SER A 130 -14.40 16.70 10.10
CA SER A 130 -14.21 17.62 8.95
C SER A 130 -13.77 16.86 7.68
N THR A 131 -14.49 17.08 6.58
CA THR A 131 -14.08 16.73 5.21
C THR A 131 -13.19 17.84 4.68
N GLY A 132 -11.89 17.56 4.50
CA GLY A 132 -10.94 18.48 3.86
C GLY A 132 -10.88 18.28 2.36
N ARG A 133 -11.37 19.26 1.60
CA ARG A 133 -11.17 19.37 0.14
C ARG A 133 -9.83 20.07 -0.10
N ALA A 134 -8.86 19.40 -0.71
CA ALA A 134 -7.67 20.06 -1.23
C ALA A 134 -7.93 20.54 -2.66
N SER A 135 -7.92 21.86 -2.87
CA SER A 135 -7.82 22.47 -4.20
C SER A 135 -6.36 22.75 -4.51
N SER A 136 -5.88 22.37 -5.69
CA SER A 136 -4.62 22.86 -6.22
C SER A 136 -4.80 23.38 -7.64
N THR A 137 -4.88 24.70 -7.76
CA THR A 137 -4.50 25.43 -8.97
C THR A 137 -2.96 25.52 -8.97
N ALA A 138 -2.30 24.75 -9.83
CA ALA A 138 -0.88 24.95 -10.13
C ALA A 138 -0.57 24.61 -11.58
N THR A 139 -0.20 25.66 -12.29
CA THR A 139 0.16 25.84 -13.69
C THR A 139 0.97 24.72 -14.34
N SER A 140 0.48 24.30 -15.50
CA SER A 140 1.13 23.56 -16.57
C SER A 140 2.56 24.04 -16.86
N ARG A 141 3.54 23.21 -16.52
CA ARG A 141 4.89 23.21 -17.10
C ARG A 141 5.30 21.75 -17.18
N ARG A 142 5.41 21.22 -18.40
CA ARG A 142 5.82 19.85 -18.76
C ARG A 142 6.88 19.33 -17.78
N ARG A 143 6.49 18.45 -16.86
CA ARG A 143 7.37 17.86 -15.84
C ARG A 143 8.00 16.59 -16.42
N PRO A 144 9.27 16.29 -16.14
CA PRO A 144 9.90 15.06 -16.61
C PRO A 144 9.32 13.91 -15.78
N TRP A 145 8.20 13.36 -16.26
CA TRP A 145 7.66 12.04 -15.98
C TRP A 145 7.63 11.61 -14.50
N CYS A 146 6.47 11.74 -13.85
CA CYS A 146 6.24 11.21 -12.50
C CYS A 146 6.27 9.68 -12.52
N ARG A 147 7.08 9.09 -11.63
CA ARG A 147 7.11 7.64 -11.43
C ARG A 147 5.94 7.25 -10.55
N SER A 148 5.32 6.10 -10.82
CA SER A 148 4.25 5.55 -9.98
C SER A 148 4.81 4.49 -9.04
N TYR A 149 4.36 4.54 -7.79
CA TYR A 149 4.72 3.60 -6.74
C TYR A 149 3.44 3.07 -6.11
N ILE A 150 3.26 1.75 -6.15
CA ILE A 150 2.11 1.08 -5.56
C ILE A 150 2.57 0.37 -4.29
N ASN A 151 2.02 0.80 -3.15
CA ASN A 151 2.26 0.17 -1.87
C ASN A 151 1.06 -0.70 -1.49
N SER A 152 1.30 -1.99 -1.41
CA SER A 152 0.35 -3.05 -1.08
C SER A 152 0.17 -3.18 0.44
N GLY A 153 0.05 -2.06 1.15
CA GLY A 153 0.19 -1.94 2.61
C GLY A 153 -0.67 -2.88 3.48
N ASP A 154 -0.20 -3.08 4.71
CA ASP A 154 -0.96 -3.59 5.86
C ASP A 154 -1.84 -2.46 6.43
N HIS A 155 -2.91 -2.79 7.15
CA HIS A 155 -3.90 -1.85 7.71
C HIS A 155 -3.24 -0.70 8.50
N ASP A 156 -3.10 0.46 7.85
CA ASP A 156 -2.81 1.72 8.51
C ASP A 156 -4.05 2.63 8.42
N THR A 157 -4.60 3.03 9.56
CA THR A 157 -5.57 4.12 9.65
C THR A 157 -4.83 5.44 9.60
N PHE A 158 -5.18 6.29 8.63
CA PHE A 158 -4.67 7.66 8.55
C PHE A 158 -5.59 8.56 9.38
N ASP A 159 -5.15 8.87 10.60
CA ASP A 159 -5.70 9.93 11.45
C ASP A 159 -5.14 11.30 11.02
#